data_AF-A0A9Q0HKT9-F1
#
_entry.id   AF-A0A9Q0HKT9-F1
#
_cell.length_a   1.000
_cell.length_b   1.000
_cell.length_c   1.000
_cell.angle_alpha   90.00
_cell.angle_beta   90.00
_cell.angle_gamma   90.00
#
_symmetry.space_group_name_H-M   'P 1'
#
loop_
_entity.id
_entity.type
_entity.pdbx_description
1 polymer ?
#
loop_
_entity_poly.entity_id
_entity_poly.type
_entity_poly.pdbx_seq_one_letter_code
_entity_poly.pdbx_strand_id
1 'polypeptide(L)'
;MSDWRLTAESSVYREALRATESIEEPALGFVKPTEATQRATSTIIKQNNTIIQLLVKIKEEFEDCKDQIRELKRAKAPEGSDTTETLEQIQNQLKNLSLGPLSISKRPTITGKFFVYLDPKKIYEEEKKKVQ
;
A
#
# COMPACT_ATOMS: atom_id res chain seq x y z
N MET A 1 -8.02 38.41 9.87
CA MET A 1 -7.48 37.97 11.17
C MET A 1 -8.58 37.19 11.88
N SER A 2 -8.28 36.00 12.39
CA SER A 2 -9.23 35.22 13.19
C SER A 2 -9.43 35.88 14.56
N ASP A 3 -10.69 36.04 14.98
CA ASP A 3 -11.03 36.50 16.34
C ASP A 3 -10.78 35.36 17.33
N TRP A 4 -10.23 35.68 18.50
CA TRP A 4 -9.96 34.70 19.56
C TRP A 4 -11.26 34.02 20.03
N ARG A 5 -12.41 34.69 19.91
CA ARG A 5 -13.73 34.11 20.20
C ARG A 5 -14.06 32.95 19.28
N LEU A 6 -13.84 33.14 17.98
CA LEU A 6 -14.03 32.09 16.97
C LEU A 6 -13.05 30.93 17.21
N THR A 7 -11.81 31.23 17.59
CA THR A 7 -10.83 30.21 17.99
C THR A 7 -11.29 29.44 19.22
N ALA A 8 -11.84 30.12 20.22
CA ALA A 8 -12.34 29.50 21.46
C ALA A 8 -13.53 28.55 21.21
N GLU A 9 -14.33 28.81 20.17
CA GLU A 9 -15.44 27.97 19.75
C GLU A 9 -15.01 26.77 18.90
N SER A 10 -13.81 26.79 18.32
CA SER A 10 -13.30 25.72 17.45
C SER A 10 -13.17 24.38 18.19
N SER A 11 -13.45 23.28 17.49
CA SER A 11 -13.35 21.92 18.05
C SER A 11 -11.93 21.62 18.52
N VAL A 12 -10.93 21.94 17.71
CA VAL A 12 -9.50 21.72 18.00
C VAL A 12 -9.11 22.40 19.31
N TYR A 13 -9.56 23.64 19.53
CA TYR A 13 -9.27 24.38 20.75
C TYR A 13 -9.94 23.77 21.99
N ARG A 14 -11.21 23.37 21.87
CA ARG A 14 -11.95 22.73 22.97
C ARG A 14 -11.37 21.36 23.34
N GLU A 15 -10.92 20.61 22.35
CA GLU A 15 -10.22 19.35 22.56
C GLU A 15 -8.87 19.56 23.23
N ALA A 16 -8.12 20.59 22.84
CA ALA A 16 -6.86 20.94 23.49
C ALA A 16 -7.05 21.29 24.98
N LEU A 17 -8.07 22.09 25.30
CA LEU A 17 -8.42 22.39 26.70
C LEU A 17 -8.82 21.13 27.47
N ARG A 18 -9.65 20.26 26.88
CA ARG A 18 -10.04 19.00 27.53
C ARG A 18 -8.84 18.09 27.78
N ALA A 19 -7.89 18.03 26.86
CA ALA A 19 -6.68 17.22 27.01
C ALA A 19 -5.75 17.76 28.11
N THR A 20 -5.70 19.08 28.32
CA THR A 20 -4.87 19.68 29.38
C THR A 20 -5.57 19.75 30.73
N GLU A 21 -6.89 19.57 30.77
CA GLU A 21 -7.70 19.50 32.01
C GLU A 21 -7.20 18.40 32.96
N SER A 22 -6.77 17.25 32.42
CA SER A 22 -6.26 16.14 33.23
C SER A 22 -4.93 16.42 33.93
N ILE A 23 -4.23 17.50 33.55
CA ILE A 23 -2.97 17.90 34.19
C ILE A 23 -3.29 18.72 35.45
N GLU A 24 -4.11 19.77 35.29
CA GLU A 24 -4.49 20.66 36.40
C GLU A 24 -5.76 21.47 36.07
N GLU A 25 -6.84 21.21 36.81
CA GLU A 25 -8.11 21.94 36.65
C GLU A 25 -8.05 23.36 37.26
N PRO A 26 -8.75 24.35 36.70
CA PRO A 26 -9.28 24.37 35.34
C PRO A 26 -8.16 24.48 34.30
N ALA A 27 -8.31 23.87 33.11
CA ALA A 27 -7.46 24.19 31.97
C ALA A 27 -7.70 25.63 31.52
N LEU A 28 -6.63 26.32 31.11
CA LEU A 28 -6.69 27.72 30.72
C LEU A 28 -6.15 27.94 29.31
N GLY A 29 -6.82 28.83 28.59
CA GLY A 29 -6.46 29.27 27.26
C GLY A 29 -6.42 30.79 27.20
N PHE A 30 -7.29 31.45 26.44
CA PHE A 30 -7.36 32.91 26.46
C PHE A 30 -7.86 33.39 27.83
N VAL A 31 -7.06 34.19 28.52
CA VAL A 31 -7.40 34.74 29.86
C VAL A 31 -7.25 36.25 29.81
N LYS A 32 -8.17 36.98 30.46
CA LYS A 32 -8.06 38.44 30.56
C LYS A 32 -7.00 38.82 31.60
N PRO A 33 -6.17 39.85 31.34
CA PRO A 33 -5.15 40.29 32.30
C PRO A 33 -5.70 40.64 33.69
N THR A 34 -6.94 41.14 33.74
CA THR A 34 -7.66 41.47 34.98
C THR A 34 -8.02 40.24 35.83
N GLU A 35 -8.05 39.05 35.23
CA GLU A 35 -8.39 37.79 35.90
C GLU A 35 -7.13 37.04 36.39
N ALA A 36 -5.95 37.39 35.86
CA ALA A 36 -4.68 36.68 36.12
C ALA A 36 -3.86 37.24 37.30
N THR A 37 -4.25 38.37 37.89
CA THR A 37 -3.34 39.25 38.64
C THR A 37 -2.77 38.66 39.94
N GLN A 38 -3.47 37.72 40.59
CA GLN A 38 -2.99 37.08 41.83
C GLN A 38 -2.30 35.71 41.61
N ARG A 39 -2.44 35.11 40.42
CA ARG A 39 -1.91 33.77 40.08
C ARG A 39 -1.33 33.74 38.67
N ALA A 40 -0.61 34.79 38.29
CA ALA A 40 -0.12 34.98 36.93
C ALA A 40 0.77 33.81 36.46
N THR A 41 1.67 33.32 37.31
CA THR A 41 2.57 32.20 36.96
C THR A 41 1.81 30.90 36.71
N SER A 42 0.87 30.52 37.58
CA SER A 42 0.03 29.33 37.37
C SER A 42 -0.82 29.47 36.11
N THR A 43 -1.38 30.65 35.87
CA THR A 43 -2.12 30.97 34.65
C THR A 43 -1.27 30.76 33.40
N ILE A 44 -0.05 31.30 33.39
CA ILE A 44 0.90 31.17 32.27
C ILE A 44 1.26 29.70 32.03
N ILE A 45 1.52 28.93 33.09
CA ILE A 45 1.84 27.50 32.97
C ILE A 45 0.69 26.75 32.29
N LYS A 46 -0.55 26.99 32.73
CA LYS A 46 -1.74 26.35 32.15
C LYS A 46 -1.96 26.76 30.69
N GLN A 47 -1.77 28.04 30.36
CA GLN A 47 -1.82 28.53 28.98
C GLN A 47 -0.76 27.88 28.10
N ASN A 48 0.47 27.73 28.61
CA ASN A 48 1.56 27.06 27.90
C ASN A 48 1.23 25.59 27.62
N ASN A 49 0.64 24.87 28.58
CA ASN A 49 0.20 23.49 28.36
C ASN A 49 -0.79 23.41 27.19
N THR A 50 -1.77 24.31 27.15
CA THR A 50 -2.76 24.37 26.05
C THR A 50 -2.09 24.73 24.72
N ILE A 51 -1.13 25.66 24.69
CA ILE A 51 -0.37 26.01 23.48
C ILE A 51 0.44 24.81 22.98
N ILE A 52 1.13 24.09 23.87
CA ILE A 52 1.90 22.89 23.51
C ILE A 52 0.97 21.84 22.89
N GLN A 53 -0.20 21.60 23.49
CA GLN A 53 -1.16 20.64 22.97
C GLN A 53 -1.65 21.01 21.56
N LEU A 54 -1.93 22.30 21.31
CA LEU A 54 -2.30 22.80 19.98
C LEU A 54 -1.17 22.63 18.96
N LEU A 55 0.09 22.88 19.35
CA LEU A 55 1.25 22.67 18.48
C LEU A 55 1.45 21.19 18.13
N VAL A 56 1.25 20.29 19.09
CA VAL A 56 1.28 18.84 18.84
C VAL A 56 0.20 18.46 17.83
N LYS A 57 -1.03 18.98 17.97
CA LYS A 57 -2.12 18.75 17.01
C LYS A 57 -1.80 19.24 15.61
N ILE A 58 -1.23 20.44 15.47
CA ILE A 58 -0.78 20.96 14.17
C ILE A 58 0.30 20.05 13.56
N LYS A 59 1.25 19.56 14.37
CA LYS A 59 2.26 18.61 13.89
C LYS A 59 1.63 17.31 13.39
N GLU A 60 0.64 16.77 14.10
CA GLU A 60 -0.09 15.56 13.69
C GLU A 60 -0.79 15.77 12.34
N GLU A 61 -1.56 16.85 12.19
CA GLU A 61 -2.23 17.20 10.93
C GLU A 61 -1.25 17.45 9.79
N PHE A 62 -0.09 18.04 10.09
CA PHE A 62 0.95 18.30 9.08
C PHE A 62 1.62 17.01 8.58
N GLU A 63 1.90 16.05 9.47
CA GLU A 63 2.44 14.76 9.06
C GLU A 63 1.38 13.94 8.29
N ASP A 64 0.11 13.98 8.69
CA ASP A 64 -0.99 13.38 7.93
C ASP A 64 -1.08 13.97 6.50
N CYS A 65 -1.04 15.29 6.38
CA CYS A 65 -1.03 15.97 5.08
C CYS A 65 0.19 15.59 4.23
N LYS A 66 1.38 15.49 4.82
CA LYS A 66 2.59 15.02 4.13
C LYS A 66 2.43 13.59 3.61
N ASP A 67 1.84 12.70 4.40
CA ASP A 67 1.65 11.32 4.01
C ASP A 67 0.61 11.20 2.88
N GLN A 68 -0.49 11.96 2.95
CA GLN A 68 -1.44 12.09 1.83
C GLN A 68 -0.75 12.60 0.55
N ILE A 69 0.13 13.61 0.65
CA ILE A 69 0.89 14.11 -0.51
C ILE A 69 1.83 13.03 -1.06
N ARG A 70 2.48 12.23 -0.20
CA ARG A 70 3.34 11.12 -0.63
C ARG A 70 2.54 10.04 -1.35
N GLU A 71 1.37 9.68 -0.82
CA GLU A 71 0.45 8.74 -1.46
C GLU A 71 -0.03 9.24 -2.81
N LEU A 72 -0.48 10.50 -2.90
CA LEU A 72 -0.88 11.11 -4.17
C LEU A 72 0.28 11.16 -5.18
N LYS A 73 1.51 11.45 -4.73
CA LYS A 73 2.70 11.40 -5.60
C LYS A 73 3.01 9.98 -6.07
N ARG A 74 2.79 8.95 -5.26
CA ARG A 74 2.93 7.54 -5.67
C ARG A 74 1.83 7.14 -6.66
N ALA A 75 0.59 7.53 -6.41
CA ALA A 75 -0.54 7.27 -7.31
C ALA A 75 -0.43 8.04 -8.64
N LYS A 76 0.25 9.20 -8.64
CA LYS A 76 0.49 10.02 -9.84
C LYS A 76 1.85 9.77 -10.49
N ALA A 77 2.74 9.01 -9.85
CA ALA A 77 3.89 8.45 -10.53
C ALA A 77 3.31 7.58 -11.66
N PRO A 78 3.82 7.69 -12.90
CA PRO A 78 3.27 6.91 -13.98
C PRO A 78 3.37 5.44 -13.57
N GLU A 79 2.26 4.72 -13.58
CA GLU A 79 2.22 3.25 -13.50
C GLU A 79 2.90 2.59 -14.73
N GLY A 80 3.92 3.23 -15.32
CA GLY A 80 4.39 2.93 -16.67
C GLY A 80 5.70 3.57 -17.07
N SER A 81 6.68 3.70 -16.18
CA SER A 81 8.09 3.77 -16.64
C SER A 81 8.83 2.47 -16.39
N ASP A 82 8.67 1.84 -15.22
CA ASP A 82 9.27 0.52 -14.98
C ASP A 82 8.42 -0.61 -15.55
N THR A 83 7.10 -0.52 -15.49
CA THR A 83 6.17 -1.56 -15.97
C THR A 83 6.09 -1.66 -17.48
N THR A 84 6.22 -0.55 -18.22
CA THR A 84 6.24 -0.54 -19.69
C THR A 84 7.56 -1.06 -20.21
N GLU A 85 8.71 -0.61 -19.67
CA GLU A 85 10.01 -1.16 -20.02
C GLU A 85 10.11 -2.66 -19.65
N THR A 86 9.59 -3.09 -18.50
CA THR A 86 9.56 -4.51 -18.14
C THR A 86 8.57 -5.32 -18.98
N LEU A 87 7.41 -4.78 -19.36
CA LEU A 87 6.47 -5.44 -20.27
C LEU A 87 7.05 -5.56 -21.69
N GLU A 88 7.71 -4.53 -22.19
CA GLU A 88 8.39 -4.58 -23.48
C GLU A 88 9.56 -5.56 -23.45
N GLN A 89 10.33 -5.61 -22.37
CA GLN A 89 11.38 -6.61 -22.17
C GLN A 89 10.82 -8.03 -22.08
N ILE A 90 9.76 -8.26 -21.32
CA ILE A 90 9.07 -9.56 -21.22
C ILE A 90 8.49 -9.96 -22.58
N GLN A 91 7.88 -9.03 -23.31
CA GLN A 91 7.33 -9.27 -24.64
C GLN A 91 8.44 -9.58 -25.65
N ASN A 92 9.58 -8.90 -25.59
CA ASN A 92 10.73 -9.19 -26.43
C ASN A 92 11.38 -10.54 -26.09
N GLN A 93 11.46 -10.90 -24.80
CA GLN A 93 11.90 -12.23 -24.37
C GLN A 93 10.95 -13.34 -24.83
N LEU A 94 9.63 -13.10 -24.79
CA LEU A 94 8.61 -14.02 -25.31
C LEU A 94 8.64 -14.14 -26.84
N LYS A 95 8.87 -13.05 -27.56
CA LYS A 95 9.03 -13.08 -29.03
C LYS A 95 10.29 -13.86 -29.45
N ASN A 96 11.36 -13.77 -28.66
CA ASN A 96 12.61 -14.48 -28.90
C ASN A 96 12.64 -15.90 -28.33
N LEU A 97 11.62 -16.29 -27.56
CA LEU A 97 11.33 -17.67 -27.20
C LEU A 97 10.79 -18.41 -28.44
N SER A 98 11.69 -18.66 -29.38
CA SER A 98 11.53 -19.78 -30.29
C SER A 98 11.78 -21.03 -29.46
N LEU A 99 10.71 -21.70 -29.03
CA LEU A 99 10.77 -23.14 -28.81
C LEU A 99 11.36 -23.65 -30.11
N GLY A 100 12.64 -24.03 -30.12
CA GLY A 100 13.39 -24.39 -31.32
C GLY A 100 12.56 -25.34 -32.20
N PRO A 101 12.94 -25.52 -33.49
CA PRO A 101 12.10 -26.24 -34.44
C PRO A 101 11.52 -27.46 -33.74
N LEU A 102 10.22 -27.71 -33.93
CA LEU A 102 9.56 -28.98 -33.62
C LEU A 102 10.25 -30.10 -34.43
N SER A 103 11.54 -30.31 -34.19
CA SER A 103 12.17 -31.60 -34.06
C SER A 103 11.26 -32.30 -33.06
N ILE A 104 10.24 -32.92 -33.63
CA ILE A 104 9.79 -34.25 -33.26
C ILE A 104 11.10 -34.98 -32.99
N SER A 105 11.57 -34.91 -31.73
CA SER A 105 12.77 -35.60 -31.34
C SER A 105 12.42 -37.03 -31.67
N LYS A 106 13.11 -37.59 -32.67
CA LYS A 106 12.97 -39.00 -33.01
C LYS A 106 13.27 -39.68 -31.68
N ARG A 107 12.23 -40.17 -30.99
CA ARG A 107 12.41 -41.04 -29.83
C ARG A 107 13.45 -42.07 -30.26
N PRO A 108 14.47 -42.36 -29.44
CA PRO A 108 15.48 -43.32 -29.82
C PRO A 108 14.76 -44.59 -30.26
N THR A 109 14.83 -44.90 -31.55
CA THR A 109 14.30 -46.15 -32.09
C THR A 109 15.22 -47.22 -31.54
N ILE A 110 14.80 -47.89 -30.47
CA ILE A 110 15.51 -49.04 -29.92
C ILE A 110 15.46 -50.12 -31.01
N THR A 111 16.50 -50.19 -31.84
CA THR A 111 16.67 -51.23 -32.84
C THR A 111 17.19 -52.49 -32.15
N GLY A 112 16.27 -53.19 -31.48
CA GLY A 112 16.49 -54.53 -30.93
C GLY A 112 15.60 -55.56 -31.64
N LYS A 113 16.00 -56.84 -31.62
CA LYS A 113 15.13 -57.92 -32.10
C LYS A 113 13.89 -58.00 -31.21
N PHE A 114 12.74 -57.62 -31.75
CA PHE A 114 11.44 -57.69 -31.07
C PHE A 114 10.89 -59.11 -31.22
N PHE A 115 10.93 -59.90 -30.15
CA PHE A 115 10.42 -61.27 -30.14
C PHE A 115 8.95 -61.26 -29.70
N VAL A 116 8.06 -61.74 -30.58
CA VAL A 116 6.62 -61.83 -30.32
C VAL A 116 6.18 -63.27 -30.56
N TYR A 117 5.28 -63.77 -29.71
CA TYR A 117 4.75 -65.13 -29.81
C TYR A 117 3.89 -65.34 -31.07
N LEU A 118 3.16 -64.30 -31.48
CA LEU A 118 2.31 -64.27 -32.67
C LEU A 118 2.57 -62.97 -33.44
N ASP A 119 2.52 -63.02 -34.76
CA ASP A 119 2.74 -61.86 -35.62
C ASP A 119 1.68 -60.78 -35.35
N PRO A 120 2.07 -59.58 -34.84
CA PRO A 120 1.13 -58.51 -34.49
C PRO A 120 0.22 -58.08 -35.64
N LYS A 121 0.70 -58.19 -36.89
CA LYS A 121 -0.12 -57.80 -38.05
C LYS A 121 -1.32 -58.71 -38.25
N LYS A 122 -1.15 -60.02 -37.98
CA LYS A 122 -2.24 -61.00 -38.12
C LYS A 122 -3.35 -60.76 -37.09
N ILE A 123 -2.96 -60.47 -35.84
CA ILE A 123 -3.92 -60.13 -34.78
C ILE A 123 -4.73 -58.90 -35.18
N TYR A 124 -4.07 -57.86 -35.70
CA TYR A 124 -4.74 -56.64 -36.12
C TYR A 124 -5.78 -56.89 -37.23
N GLU A 125 -5.43 -57.70 -38.23
CA GLU A 125 -6.35 -58.04 -39.32
C GLU A 125 -7.54 -58.89 -38.86
N GLU A 126 -7.33 -59.84 -37.95
CA GLU A 126 -8.39 -60.65 -37.36
C GLU A 126 -9.37 -59.79 -36.55
N GLU A 127 -8.86 -58.91 -35.68
CA GLU A 127 -9.70 -58.02 -34.89
C GLU A 127 -10.45 -57.02 -35.77
N LYS A 128 -9.80 -56.48 -36.80
CA LYS A 128 -10.46 -55.57 -37.74
C LYS A 128 -11.62 -56.24 -38.49
N LYS A 129 -11.50 -57.53 -38.83
CA LYS A 129 -12.58 -58.30 -39.46
C LYS A 129 -13.72 -58.65 -38.50
N LYS A 130 -13.46 -58.75 -37.19
CA LYS A 130 -14.52 -58.99 -36.19
C LYS A 130 -15.37 -57.74 -35.93
N VAL A 131 -14.81 -56.55 -36.17
CA VAL A 131 -15.47 -55.26 -35.95
C VAL A 131 -16.24 -54.77 -37.18
N GLN A 132 -16.10 -55.44 -38.33
CA GLN A 132 -16.81 -55.15 -39.58
C GLN A 132 -17.97 -56.14 -39.79
#